data_AF-A0A8T2WVU6-F1
#
_entry.id   AF-A0A8T2WVU6-F1
#
_cell.length_a   1.000
_cell.length_b   1.000
_cell.length_c   1.000
_cell.angle_alpha   90.00
_cell.angle_beta   90.00
_cell.angle_gamma   90.00
#
_symmetry.space_group_name_H-M   'P 1'
#
loop_
_entity.id
_entity.type
_entity.pdbx_description
1 polymer ?
#
loop_
_entity_poly.entity_id
_entity_poly.type
_entity_poly.pdbx_seq_one_letter_code
_entity_poly.pdbx_strand_id
1 'polypeptide(L)'
;LSVPSYMDSTSTAEADYAVFLEKVKRTVYIDNLSPQVTESVMRTALGQFGTTSRAVVSEITQFPFMMSGMPRPARAFRAEVEMFDDRPIKPGRRIQCRWVDRKDPDFEVASKIKCLVRKHAAEDLFLLQQQLAQEEKLAKQQEETLKANYKKFTIIDNVVSDGTAPGLAKFYNMKVFDA
;
A
#
# COMPACT_ATOMS: atom_id res chain seq x y z
N LEU A 1 5.68 14.39 55.83
CA LEU A 1 5.36 14.67 54.42
C LEU A 1 5.47 13.34 53.67
N SER A 2 4.32 12.75 53.31
CA SER A 2 4.27 11.44 52.64
C SER A 2 4.74 11.62 51.19
N VAL A 3 5.77 10.89 50.79
CA VAL A 3 6.25 10.87 49.40
C VAL A 3 5.21 10.09 48.58
N PRO A 4 4.63 10.64 47.50
CA PRO A 4 3.70 9.90 46.66
C PRO A 4 4.39 8.67 46.05
N SER A 5 3.79 7.51 46.23
CA SER A 5 4.33 6.22 45.79
C SER A 5 4.44 6.15 44.26
N TYR A 6 5.68 6.02 43.78
CA TYR A 6 6.06 5.83 42.38
C TYR A 6 5.63 4.47 41.77
N MET A 7 4.68 3.77 42.41
CA MET A 7 4.26 2.41 42.08
C MET A 7 2.95 2.33 41.28
N ASP A 8 2.27 3.46 41.06
CA ASP A 8 0.98 3.51 40.36
C ASP A 8 1.11 3.82 38.84
N SER A 9 2.28 4.29 38.41
CA SER A 9 2.55 4.69 37.01
C SER A 9 2.98 3.53 36.10
N THR A 10 3.43 2.41 36.64
CA THR A 10 3.85 1.24 35.84
C THR A 10 2.66 0.39 35.40
N SER A 11 1.66 0.21 36.28
CA SER A 11 0.46 -0.58 35.97
C SER A 11 -0.41 0.05 34.89
N THR A 12 -0.47 1.38 34.85
CA THR A 12 -1.23 2.15 33.84
C THR A 12 -0.53 2.13 32.48
N ALA A 13 0.79 2.32 32.45
CA ALA A 13 1.58 2.23 31.21
C ALA A 13 1.55 0.82 30.56
N GLU A 14 1.53 -0.24 31.37
CA GLU A 14 1.38 -1.61 30.87
C GLU A 14 0.00 -1.87 30.26
N ALA A 15 -1.06 -1.36 30.89
CA ALA A 15 -2.42 -1.45 30.36
C ALA A 15 -2.58 -0.68 29.04
N ASP A 16 -2.08 0.56 28.98
CA ASP A 16 -2.10 1.39 27.77
C ASP A 16 -1.35 0.72 26.61
N TYR A 17 -0.17 0.15 26.90
CA TYR A 17 0.60 -0.59 25.89
C TYR A 17 -0.13 -1.85 25.41
N ALA A 18 -0.82 -2.57 26.30
CA ALA A 18 -1.62 -3.74 25.92
C ALA A 18 -2.81 -3.37 25.02
N VAL A 19 -3.54 -2.29 25.33
CA VAL A 19 -4.62 -1.76 24.48
C VAL A 19 -4.06 -1.35 23.10
N PHE A 20 -2.90 -0.69 23.09
CA PHE A 20 -2.21 -0.33 21.85
C PHE A 20 -1.84 -1.57 21.01
N LEU A 21 -1.33 -2.65 21.62
CA LEU A 21 -1.03 -3.89 20.88
C LEU A 21 -2.28 -4.51 20.25
N GLU A 22 -3.43 -4.46 20.93
CA GLU A 22 -4.70 -4.92 20.36
C GLU A 22 -5.17 -4.03 19.20
N LYS A 23 -4.97 -2.71 19.27
CA LYS A 23 -5.17 -1.80 18.13
C LYS A 23 -4.28 -2.21 16.95
N VAL A 24 -2.97 -2.36 17.16
CA VAL A 24 -2.02 -2.75 16.11
C VAL A 24 -2.42 -4.07 15.43
N LYS A 25 -2.80 -5.10 16.20
CA LYS A 25 -3.26 -6.39 15.66
C LYS A 25 -4.48 -6.28 14.75
N ARG A 26 -5.36 -5.32 15.04
CA ARG A 26 -6.60 -5.09 14.27
C ARG A 26 -6.39 -4.16 13.07
N THR A 27 -5.29 -3.41 13.02
CA THR A 27 -4.99 -2.49 11.92
C THR A 27 -4.28 -3.19 10.75
N VAL A 28 -4.67 -2.81 9.54
CA VAL A 28 -4.04 -3.21 8.28
C VAL A 28 -3.48 -1.95 7.63
N TYR A 29 -2.21 -2.00 7.22
CA TYR A 29 -1.58 -0.97 6.41
C TYR A 29 -1.85 -1.28 4.94
N ILE A 30 -2.42 -0.33 4.21
CA ILE A 30 -2.72 -0.48 2.79
C ILE A 30 -1.88 0.50 1.99
N ASP A 31 -1.16 -0.02 1.02
CA ASP A 31 -0.24 0.70 0.16
C ASP A 31 -0.66 0.59 -1.32
N ASN A 32 0.00 1.36 -2.18
CA ASN A 32 -0.18 1.39 -3.63
C ASN A 32 -1.59 1.83 -4.06
N LEU A 33 -2.19 2.75 -3.30
CA LEU A 33 -3.50 3.31 -3.60
C LEU A 33 -3.44 4.35 -4.72
N SER A 34 -4.50 4.41 -5.52
CA SER A 34 -4.70 5.54 -6.45
C SER A 34 -5.05 6.81 -5.66
N PRO A 35 -4.54 7.99 -6.04
CA PRO A 35 -4.92 9.27 -5.42
C PRO A 35 -6.43 9.58 -5.48
N GLN A 36 -7.16 8.91 -6.37
CA GLN A 36 -8.61 9.05 -6.52
C GLN A 36 -9.42 8.24 -5.48
N VAL A 37 -8.76 7.38 -4.70
CA VAL A 37 -9.42 6.57 -3.67
C VAL A 37 -9.77 7.45 -2.47
N THR A 38 -11.06 7.56 -2.18
CA THR A 38 -11.57 8.26 -1.00
C THR A 38 -11.80 7.29 0.16
N GLU A 39 -11.98 7.82 1.36
CA GLU A 39 -12.28 7.02 2.55
C GLU A 39 -13.56 6.18 2.39
N SER A 40 -14.61 6.74 1.77
CA SER A 40 -15.87 6.02 1.54
C SER A 40 -15.70 4.84 0.59
N VAL A 41 -14.86 4.99 -0.44
CA VAL A 41 -14.50 3.90 -1.36
C VAL A 41 -13.73 2.83 -0.60
N MET A 42 -12.74 3.19 0.22
CA MET A 42 -12.00 2.23 1.03
C MET A 42 -12.89 1.46 2.00
N ARG A 43 -13.78 2.15 2.72
CA ARG A 43 -14.71 1.51 3.67
C ARG A 43 -15.63 0.51 2.96
N THR A 44 -16.19 0.88 1.83
CA THR A 44 -17.06 0.00 1.03
C THR A 44 -16.28 -1.19 0.47
N ALA A 45 -15.12 -0.91 -0.12
CA ALA A 45 -14.29 -1.90 -0.79
C ALA A 45 -13.71 -2.93 0.21
N LEU A 46 -13.32 -2.50 1.41
CA LEU A 46 -12.81 -3.41 2.44
C LEU A 46 -13.92 -4.05 3.27
N GLY A 47 -15.09 -3.43 3.34
CA GLY A 47 -16.27 -3.96 4.04
C GLY A 47 -16.82 -5.25 3.44
N GLN A 48 -16.46 -5.57 2.19
CA GLN A 48 -16.76 -6.88 1.58
C GLN A 48 -15.95 -8.02 2.21
N PHE A 49 -14.81 -7.69 2.83
CA PHE A 49 -14.01 -8.64 3.59
C PHE A 49 -14.50 -8.65 5.04
N GLY A 50 -14.46 -9.82 5.69
CA GLY A 50 -14.86 -9.93 7.09
C GLY A 50 -14.03 -9.04 8.03
N THR A 51 -14.45 -8.92 9.29
CA THR A 51 -13.90 -7.96 10.28
C THR A 51 -12.46 -8.25 10.76
N THR A 52 -11.80 -9.28 10.23
CA THR A 52 -10.48 -9.71 10.72
C THR A 52 -9.36 -9.21 9.81
N SER A 53 -8.39 -8.50 10.37
CA SER A 53 -7.18 -8.01 9.66
C SER A 53 -6.46 -9.09 8.85
N ARG A 54 -6.38 -10.33 9.39
CA ARG A 54 -5.81 -11.48 8.69
C ARG A 54 -6.53 -11.84 7.40
N ALA A 55 -7.87 -11.80 7.38
CA ALA A 55 -8.65 -12.14 6.20
C ALA A 55 -8.41 -11.10 5.10
N VAL A 56 -8.50 -9.81 5.45
CA VAL A 56 -8.22 -8.70 4.53
C VAL A 56 -6.83 -8.83 3.89
N VAL A 57 -5.80 -9.06 4.70
CA VAL A 57 -4.42 -9.21 4.20
C VAL A 57 -4.30 -10.45 3.29
N SER A 58 -4.89 -11.58 3.67
CA SER A 58 -4.84 -12.81 2.86
C SER A 58 -5.48 -12.62 1.50
N GLU A 59 -6.70 -12.08 1.46
CA GLU A 59 -7.46 -11.89 0.22
C GLU A 59 -6.76 -10.92 -0.74
N ILE A 60 -6.32 -9.75 -0.23
CA ILE A 60 -5.62 -8.74 -1.04
C ILE A 60 -4.26 -9.25 -1.55
N THR A 61 -3.60 -10.14 -0.79
CA THR A 61 -2.32 -10.72 -1.22
C THR A 61 -2.50 -11.83 -2.25
N GLN A 62 -3.55 -12.64 -2.11
CA GLN A 62 -3.83 -13.77 -3.00
C GLN A 62 -4.42 -13.33 -4.33
N PHE A 63 -5.23 -12.26 -4.33
CA PHE A 63 -5.94 -11.80 -5.51
C PHE A 63 -5.66 -10.30 -5.77
N PRO A 64 -5.39 -9.90 -7.03
CA PRO A 64 -5.21 -8.49 -7.37
C PRO A 64 -6.44 -7.65 -7.01
N PHE A 65 -6.32 -6.86 -5.95
CA PHE A 65 -7.43 -6.05 -5.46
C PHE A 65 -7.36 -4.63 -6.02
N MET A 66 -8.17 -4.34 -7.03
CA MET A 66 -8.21 -3.03 -7.69
C MET A 66 -9.32 -2.15 -7.09
N MET A 67 -9.02 -0.88 -6.86
CA MET A 67 -10.00 0.12 -6.42
C MET A 67 -10.22 1.19 -7.48
N SER A 68 -11.47 1.63 -7.62
CA SER A 68 -11.88 2.71 -8.53
C SER A 68 -11.64 2.46 -10.03
N GLY A 69 -11.65 1.20 -10.48
CA GLY A 69 -11.59 0.84 -11.91
C GLY A 69 -10.25 1.06 -12.62
N MET A 70 -9.25 1.63 -11.93
CA MET A 70 -7.87 1.71 -12.40
C MET A 70 -7.16 0.38 -12.13
N PRO A 71 -6.38 -0.20 -13.07
CA PRO A 71 -5.70 -1.47 -12.89
C PRO A 71 -4.44 -1.34 -12.01
N ARG A 72 -4.63 -0.84 -10.79
CA ARG A 72 -3.59 -0.66 -9.76
C ARG A 72 -3.95 -1.53 -8.55
N PRO A 73 -3.36 -2.73 -8.43
CA PRO A 73 -3.61 -3.61 -7.29
C PRO A 73 -3.11 -2.97 -5.99
N ALA A 74 -4.00 -2.80 -5.02
CA ALA A 74 -3.64 -2.40 -3.67
C ALA A 74 -2.84 -3.50 -2.99
N ARG A 75 -1.94 -3.12 -2.08
CA ARG A 75 -1.18 -4.05 -1.25
C ARG A 75 -1.60 -3.89 0.20
N ALA A 76 -1.70 -4.99 0.93
CA ALA A 76 -2.08 -4.96 2.34
C ALA A 76 -1.05 -5.68 3.21
N PHE A 77 -0.71 -5.08 4.34
CA PHE A 77 0.22 -5.61 5.34
C PHE A 77 -0.40 -5.52 6.73
N ARG A 78 0.01 -6.42 7.62
CA ARG A 78 -0.30 -6.22 9.03
C ARG A 78 0.45 -5.01 9.54
N ALA A 79 -0.23 -4.17 10.31
CA ALA A 79 0.43 -3.01 10.89
C ALA A 79 1.50 -3.46 11.88
N GLU A 80 2.65 -2.79 11.85
CA GLU A 80 3.71 -2.97 12.83
C GLU A 80 3.67 -1.85 13.87
N VAL A 81 4.18 -2.14 15.06
CA VAL A 81 4.19 -1.19 16.18
C VAL A 81 4.93 0.10 15.83
N GLU A 82 5.98 0.02 15.02
CA GLU A 82 6.81 1.17 14.64
C GLU A 82 6.14 2.07 13.57
N MET A 83 4.98 1.67 13.03
CA MET A 83 4.21 2.46 12.04
C MET A 83 3.26 3.48 12.68
N PHE A 84 3.17 3.53 14.01
CA PHE A 84 2.24 4.38 14.74
C PHE A 84 2.97 5.51 15.46
N ASP A 85 2.58 6.76 15.18
CA ASP A 85 3.11 7.95 15.84
C ASP A 85 2.64 8.06 17.30
N ASP A 86 1.43 7.57 17.60
CA ASP A 86 0.79 7.63 18.93
C ASP A 86 1.20 6.48 19.86
N ARG A 87 2.31 5.80 19.55
CA ARG A 87 2.79 4.64 20.29
C ARG A 87 3.23 5.02 21.73
N PRO A 88 2.70 4.34 22.77
CA PRO A 88 3.19 4.52 24.14
C PRO A 88 4.59 3.93 24.34
N ILE A 89 5.34 4.45 25.31
CA ILE A 89 6.67 3.95 25.67
C ILE A 89 6.55 2.47 26.03
N LYS A 90 7.34 1.62 25.37
CA LYS A 90 7.35 0.19 25.65
C LYS A 90 7.74 -0.04 27.13
N PRO A 91 6.90 -0.72 27.93
CA PRO A 91 7.22 -1.04 29.32
C PRO A 91 8.60 -1.72 29.43
N GLY A 92 9.41 -1.28 30.39
CA GLY A 92 10.76 -1.79 30.62
C GLY A 92 11.85 -1.26 29.68
N ARG A 93 11.53 -0.48 28.64
CA ARG A 93 12.54 0.14 27.76
C ARG A 93 12.97 1.50 28.31
N ARG A 94 14.26 1.63 28.65
CA ARG A 94 14.87 2.92 29.01
C ARG A 94 15.70 3.46 27.85
N ILE A 95 15.28 4.57 27.26
CA ILE A 95 16.05 5.27 26.21
C ILE A 95 16.94 6.30 26.89
N GLN A 96 18.25 6.19 26.68
CA GLN A 96 19.23 7.19 27.11
C GLN A 96 19.81 7.86 25.88
N CYS A 97 19.66 9.18 25.80
CA CYS A 97 20.24 9.98 24.73
C CYS A 97 21.46 10.73 25.28
N ARG A 98 22.62 10.59 24.63
CA ARG A 98 23.82 11.37 24.91
C ARG A 98 24.38 11.93 23.62
N TRP A 99 24.90 13.15 23.66
CA TRP A 99 25.68 13.69 22.56
C TRP A 99 27.07 13.06 22.58
N VAL A 100 27.58 12.71 21.40
CA VAL A 100 28.90 12.08 21.24
C VAL A 100 29.88 13.13 20.76
N ASP A 101 30.84 13.47 21.63
CA ASP A 101 31.93 14.40 21.32
C ASP A 101 33.02 13.73 20.48
N ARG A 102 33.82 14.53 19.79
CA ARG A 102 34.93 14.03 18.93
C ARG A 102 35.98 13.19 19.68
N LYS A 103 36.10 13.37 21.00
CA LYS A 103 37.05 12.65 21.86
C LYS A 103 36.48 11.33 22.40
N ASP A 104 35.18 11.08 22.22
CA ASP A 104 34.51 9.87 22.72
C ASP A 104 34.91 8.66 21.84
N PRO A 105 35.19 7.48 22.43
CA PRO A 105 35.53 6.26 21.68
C PRO A 105 34.45 5.84 20.67
N ASP A 106 33.17 6.18 20.91
CA ASP A 106 32.07 5.82 20.02
C ASP A 106 31.92 6.79 18.83
N PHE A 107 32.68 7.90 18.80
CA PHE A 107 32.55 8.93 17.77
C PHE A 107 32.80 8.38 16.37
N GLU A 108 33.77 7.48 16.20
CA GLU A 108 34.03 6.87 14.89
C GLU A 108 32.86 6.03 14.40
N VAL A 109 32.23 5.27 15.29
CA VAL A 109 31.07 4.43 14.97
C VAL A 109 29.88 5.32 14.60
N ALA A 110 29.62 6.36 15.39
CA ALA A 110 28.56 7.34 15.11
C ALA A 110 28.78 8.05 13.77
N SER A 111 30.03 8.42 13.45
CA SER A 111 30.39 9.04 12.17
C SER A 111 30.18 8.11 10.98
N LYS A 112 30.57 6.83 11.11
CA LYS A 112 30.33 5.80 10.09
C LYS A 112 28.83 5.57 9.86
N ILE A 113 28.04 5.46 10.92
CA ILE A 113 26.57 5.35 10.84
C ILE A 113 25.98 6.56 10.12
N LYS A 114 26.43 7.78 10.45
CA LYS A 114 25.97 9.00 9.78
C LYS A 114 26.29 9.00 8.29
N CYS A 115 27.47 8.53 7.90
CA CYS A 115 27.86 8.39 6.49
C CYS A 115 26.98 7.34 5.79
N LEU A 116 26.74 6.20 6.43
CA LEU A 116 25.90 5.13 5.91
C LEU A 116 24.44 5.60 5.70
N VAL A 117 23.85 6.28 6.68
CA VAL A 117 22.48 6.83 6.57
C VAL A 117 22.36 7.78 5.39
N ARG A 118 23.36 8.65 5.17
CA ARG A 118 23.38 9.55 4.00
C ARG A 118 23.47 8.78 2.69
N LYS A 119 24.26 7.71 2.65
CA LYS A 119 24.38 6.84 1.48
C LYS A 119 23.06 6.14 1.18
N HIS A 120 22.44 5.49 2.17
CA HIS A 120 21.14 4.84 2.01
C HIS A 120 20.07 5.85 1.55
N ALA A 121 20.03 7.06 2.13
CA ALA A 121 19.08 8.09 1.69
C ALA A 121 19.26 8.48 0.21
N ALA A 122 20.50 8.52 -0.28
CA ALA A 122 20.78 8.79 -1.70
C ALA A 122 20.41 7.60 -2.60
N GLU A 123 20.66 6.36 -2.14
CA GLU A 123 20.27 5.14 -2.83
C GLU A 123 18.75 4.99 -2.92
N ASP A 124 18.03 5.25 -1.83
CA ASP A 124 16.56 5.22 -1.77
C ASP A 124 15.96 6.27 -2.71
N LEU A 125 16.51 7.48 -2.75
CA LEU A 125 16.08 8.53 -3.67
C LEU A 125 16.28 8.12 -5.14
N PHE A 126 17.41 7.48 -5.44
CA PHE A 126 17.70 6.98 -6.78
C PHE A 126 16.72 5.85 -7.18
N LEU A 127 16.49 4.87 -6.30
CA LEU A 127 15.56 3.78 -6.55
C LEU A 127 14.13 4.29 -6.75
N LEU A 128 13.71 5.27 -5.95
CA LEU A 128 12.39 5.90 -6.10
C LEU A 128 12.24 6.56 -7.47
N GLN A 129 13.25 7.31 -7.92
CA GLN A 129 13.24 7.92 -9.26
C GLN A 129 13.14 6.87 -10.37
N GLN A 130 13.88 5.76 -10.23
CA GLN A 130 13.83 4.66 -11.18
C GLN A 130 12.44 4.01 -11.23
N GLN A 131 11.82 3.78 -10.06
CA GLN A 131 10.48 3.22 -9.98
C GLN A 131 9.45 4.14 -10.65
N LEU A 132 9.50 5.45 -10.37
CA LEU A 132 8.59 6.42 -11.00
C LEU A 132 8.74 6.44 -12.53
N ALA A 133 9.97 6.38 -13.04
CA ALA A 133 10.21 6.33 -14.49
C ALA A 133 9.69 5.03 -15.13
N GLN A 134 9.75 3.90 -14.40
CA GLN A 134 9.17 2.64 -14.86
C GLN A 134 7.64 2.69 -14.85
N GLU A 135 7.04 3.24 -13.79
CA GLU A 135 5.58 3.42 -13.68
C GLU A 135 5.05 4.33 -14.79
N GLU A 136 5.76 5.42 -15.13
CA GLU A 136 5.36 6.30 -16.23
C GLU A 136 5.41 5.59 -17.59
N LYS A 137 6.46 4.78 -17.85
CA LYS A 137 6.56 3.98 -19.07
C LYS A 137 5.43 2.96 -19.17
N LEU A 138 5.14 2.27 -18.06
CA LEU A 138 4.07 1.29 -17.99
C LEU A 138 2.71 1.95 -18.25
N ALA A 139 2.46 3.12 -17.65
CA ALA A 139 1.22 3.87 -17.86
C ALA A 139 1.02 4.25 -19.33
N LYS A 140 2.07 4.73 -20.02
CA LYS A 140 2.02 5.03 -21.46
C LYS A 140 1.70 3.80 -22.29
N GLN A 141 2.35 2.67 -22.00
CA GLN A 141 2.09 1.40 -22.68
C GLN A 141 0.64 0.93 -22.48
N GLN A 142 0.11 1.05 -21.26
CA GLN A 142 -1.27 0.71 -20.95
C GLN A 142 -2.26 1.61 -21.70
N GLU A 143 -1.99 2.91 -21.79
CA GLU A 143 -2.84 3.87 -22.52
C GLU A 143 -2.87 3.57 -24.02
N GLU A 144 -1.72 3.31 -24.64
CA GLU A 144 -1.63 2.94 -26.06
C GLU A 144 -2.37 1.64 -26.35
N THR A 145 -2.22 0.65 -25.47
CA THR A 145 -2.91 -0.64 -25.57
C THR A 145 -4.43 -0.46 -25.45
N LEU A 146 -4.89 0.37 -24.51
CA LEU A 146 -6.30 0.67 -24.33
C LEU A 146 -6.88 1.36 -25.57
N LYS A 147 -6.19 2.36 -26.12
CA LYS A 147 -6.57 3.05 -27.36
C LYS A 147 -6.65 2.08 -28.55
N ALA A 148 -5.69 1.17 -28.68
CA ALA A 148 -5.69 0.16 -29.72
C ALA A 148 -6.86 -0.81 -29.58
N ASN A 149 -7.16 -1.25 -28.35
CA ASN A 149 -8.31 -2.12 -28.07
C ASN A 149 -9.64 -1.42 -28.36
N TYR A 150 -9.79 -0.15 -27.97
CA TYR A 150 -11.00 0.62 -28.26
C TYR A 150 -11.24 0.73 -29.76
N LYS A 151 -10.21 1.06 -30.56
CA LYS A 151 -10.31 1.08 -32.02
C LYS A 151 -10.79 -0.25 -32.61
N LYS A 152 -10.30 -1.39 -32.08
CA LYS A 152 -10.77 -2.71 -32.52
C LYS A 152 -12.26 -2.90 -32.23
N PHE A 153 -12.72 -2.54 -31.03
CA PHE A 153 -14.14 -2.63 -30.69
C PHE A 153 -15.00 -1.71 -31.54
N THR A 154 -14.57 -0.48 -31.82
CA THR A 154 -15.30 0.43 -32.72
C THR A 154 -15.45 -0.15 -34.12
N ILE A 155 -14.42 -0.80 -34.67
CA ILE A 155 -14.50 -1.45 -35.98
C ILE A 155 -15.53 -2.59 -35.95
N ILE A 156 -15.52 -3.41 -34.90
CA ILE A 156 -16.48 -4.51 -34.75
C ILE A 156 -17.91 -3.97 -34.65
N ASP A 157 -18.11 -2.93 -33.83
CA ASP A 157 -19.42 -2.31 -33.62
C ASP A 157 -19.98 -1.74 -34.94
N ASN A 158 -19.15 -1.02 -35.70
CA ASN A 158 -19.53 -0.51 -37.02
C ASN A 158 -19.91 -1.64 -38.01
N VAL A 159 -19.15 -2.75 -38.04
CA VAL A 159 -19.45 -3.89 -38.92
C VAL A 159 -20.77 -4.57 -38.55
N VAL A 160 -21.11 -4.58 -37.27
CA VAL A 160 -22.39 -5.10 -36.77
C VAL A 160 -23.53 -4.13 -37.07
N SER A 161 -23.36 -2.83 -36.80
CA SER A 161 -24.40 -1.80 -37.02
C SER A 161 -24.74 -1.61 -38.50
N ASP A 162 -23.74 -1.66 -39.38
CA ASP A 162 -23.91 -1.41 -40.81
C ASP A 162 -24.53 -2.62 -41.54
N GLY A 163 -24.86 -3.70 -40.83
CA GLY A 163 -25.43 -4.92 -41.40
C GLY A 163 -24.44 -5.74 -42.24
N THR A 164 -23.14 -5.42 -42.16
CA THR A 164 -22.07 -6.15 -42.86
C THR A 164 -21.82 -7.52 -42.23
N ALA A 165 -21.98 -7.65 -40.91
CA ALA A 165 -21.79 -8.90 -40.17
C ALA A 165 -22.63 -10.08 -40.69
N PRO A 166 -23.97 -9.96 -40.92
CA PRO A 166 -24.76 -11.01 -41.57
C PRO A 166 -24.27 -11.43 -42.96
N GLY A 167 -23.76 -10.47 -43.75
CA GLY A 167 -23.19 -10.73 -45.07
C GLY A 167 -21.95 -11.61 -44.97
N LEU A 168 -21.01 -11.24 -44.11
CA LEU A 168 -19.79 -12.02 -43.85
C LEU A 168 -20.11 -13.42 -43.32
N ALA A 169 -21.08 -13.53 -42.41
CA ALA A 169 -21.46 -14.83 -41.85
C ALA A 169 -22.00 -15.81 -42.90
N LYS A 170 -22.73 -15.33 -43.91
CA LYS A 170 -23.14 -16.17 -45.06
C LYS A 170 -21.93 -16.65 -45.86
N PHE A 171 -20.93 -15.80 -46.10
CA PHE A 171 -19.70 -16.18 -46.83
C PHE A 171 -18.86 -17.20 -46.07
N TYR A 172 -18.74 -17.06 -44.76
CA TYR A 172 -17.96 -17.96 -43.91
C TYR A 172 -18.77 -19.14 -43.35
N ASN A 173 -20.04 -19.29 -43.75
CA ASN A 173 -20.96 -20.31 -43.26
C ASN A 173 -21.05 -20.37 -41.72
N MET A 174 -21.03 -19.19 -41.08
CA MET A 174 -21.13 -19.02 -39.63
C MET A 174 -22.59 -18.71 -39.24
N LYS A 175 -23.04 -19.27 -38.13
CA LYS A 175 -24.35 -18.91 -37.55
C LYS A 175 -24.22 -17.59 -36.81
N VAL A 176 -24.94 -16.56 -37.26
CA VAL A 176 -25.12 -15.33 -36.47
C VAL A 176 -26.27 -15.61 -35.52
N PHE A 177 -26.01 -15.51 -34.21
CA PHE A 177 -27.08 -15.43 -33.23
C PHE A 177 -27.44 -13.95 -33.08
N ASP A 178 -28.72 -13.63 -33.21
CA ASP A 178 -29.20 -12.30 -32.87
C ASP A 178 -28.94 -12.05 -31.38
N ALA A 179 -28.36 -10.90 -31.06
CA ALA A 179 -28.10 -10.44 -29.69
C ALA A 179 -29.33 -9.73 -29.12
#